data_AF-A0A960QX09-F1
#
_entry.id   AF-A0A960QX09-F1
#
_cell.length_a   1.000
_cell.length_b   1.000
_cell.length_c   1.000
_cell.angle_alpha   90.00
_cell.angle_beta   90.00
_cell.angle_gamma   90.00
#
_symmetry.space_group_name_H-M   'P 1'
#
loop_
_entity.id
_entity.type
_entity.pdbx_description
1 polymer ?
#
loop_
_entity_poly.entity_id
_entity_poly.type
_entity_poly.pdbx_seq_one_letter_code
_entity_poly.pdbx_strand_id
1 'polypeptide(L)'
;DVKGFRGPKDVENPPGEWNRMEVICRGDTIRILINGVLVNEGANANPSEGFICLQAEGAECWIRRYELWPLDQFKEPWEPVESSTDTGYSASGESILPRRLPWSPEKSQAAWEIDGDYEMQLVASEPIVCDPVDVVWDEKGRMFVAEMRDYPLPPEPGPLLSRIRLLRDKDGDGRMDEAVTWADELDHVQGLLPMHGGLLATTRTAILFLKDTDGDDKADVVQPLYIRNEPGHNQLQVSCPRWGLDNAI
;
A
#
# COMPACT_ATOMS: atom_id res chain seq x y z
N ASP A 1 9.82 -14.34 3.75
CA ASP A 1 9.16 -15.02 2.64
C ASP A 1 9.77 -16.36 2.27
N VAL A 2 8.99 -17.22 1.60
CA VAL A 2 9.56 -18.36 0.88
C VAL A 2 9.84 -17.89 -0.54
N LYS A 3 11.11 -17.93 -0.96
CA LYS A 3 11.49 -17.66 -2.35
C LYS A 3 10.66 -18.53 -3.30
N GLY A 4 9.93 -17.90 -4.22
CA GLY A 4 9.03 -18.59 -5.15
C GLY A 4 7.67 -19.01 -4.56
N PHE A 5 7.18 -18.33 -3.53
CA PHE A 5 5.79 -18.49 -3.09
C PHE A 5 4.83 -18.11 -4.22
N ARG A 6 3.98 -19.05 -4.61
CA ARG A 6 2.91 -18.87 -5.60
C ARG A 6 1.58 -19.12 -4.90
N GLY A 7 0.58 -18.29 -5.18
CA GLY A 7 -0.77 -18.55 -4.72
C GLY A 7 -1.26 -19.92 -5.24
N PRO A 8 -2.15 -20.63 -4.51
CA PRO A 8 -2.64 -21.94 -4.94
C PRO A 8 -3.39 -21.92 -6.28
N LYS A 9 -3.68 -20.73 -6.82
CA LYS A 9 -4.36 -20.49 -8.10
C LYS A 9 -3.65 -19.42 -8.93
N ASP A 10 -2.34 -19.29 -8.74
CA ASP A 10 -1.51 -18.43 -9.57
C ASP A 10 -1.64 -18.88 -11.04
N VAL A 11 -2.19 -17.98 -11.87
CA VAL A 11 -2.47 -18.25 -13.28
C VAL A 11 -1.22 -18.11 -14.14
N GLU A 12 -0.14 -17.54 -13.60
CA GLU A 12 1.11 -17.44 -14.31
C GLU A 12 1.79 -18.82 -14.43
N ASN A 13 2.68 -18.97 -15.39
CA ASN A 13 3.58 -20.11 -15.47
C ASN A 13 4.71 -19.97 -14.43
N PRO A 14 5.38 -21.07 -14.06
CA PRO A 14 6.50 -21.04 -13.12
C PRO A 14 7.58 -20.00 -13.50
N PRO A 15 8.31 -19.46 -12.52
CA PRO A 15 9.43 -18.56 -12.80
C PRO A 15 10.40 -19.15 -13.84
N GLY A 16 10.69 -18.38 -14.90
CA GLY A 16 11.51 -18.79 -16.03
C GLY A 16 10.73 -19.31 -17.24
N GLU A 17 9.42 -19.52 -17.11
CA GLU A 17 8.52 -19.82 -18.22
C GLU A 17 7.82 -18.56 -18.73
N TRP A 18 7.41 -18.57 -20.01
CA TRP A 18 6.75 -17.44 -20.63
C TRP A 18 5.26 -17.42 -20.29
N ASN A 19 4.76 -16.28 -19.84
CA ASN A 19 3.33 -16.00 -19.75
C ASN A 19 2.79 -15.40 -21.04
N ARG A 20 1.50 -15.61 -21.28
CA ARG A 20 0.74 -14.88 -22.28
C ARG A 20 -0.22 -13.92 -21.60
N MET A 21 -0.14 -12.65 -21.98
CA MET A 21 -1.08 -11.62 -21.58
C MET A 21 -1.90 -11.17 -22.79
N GLU A 22 -3.22 -11.13 -22.62
CA GLU A 22 -4.14 -10.55 -23.59
C GLU A 22 -4.81 -9.33 -23.00
N VAL A 23 -4.87 -8.26 -23.78
CA VAL A 23 -5.62 -7.06 -23.42
C VAL A 23 -6.63 -6.82 -24.53
N ILE A 24 -7.91 -6.97 -24.21
CA ILE A 24 -9.03 -6.82 -25.15
C ILE A 24 -9.72 -5.50 -24.83
N CYS A 25 -9.52 -4.50 -25.68
CA CYS A 25 -10.19 -3.20 -25.58
C CYS A 25 -11.37 -3.16 -26.54
N ARG A 26 -12.61 -3.21 -26.03
CA ARG A 26 -13.84 -3.10 -26.85
C ARG A 26 -14.69 -1.95 -26.33
N GLY A 27 -14.72 -0.85 -27.09
CA GLY A 27 -15.35 0.38 -26.63
C GLY A 27 -14.63 0.91 -25.39
N ASP A 28 -15.37 1.19 -24.33
CA ASP A 28 -14.88 1.64 -23.03
C ASP A 28 -14.61 0.50 -22.03
N THR A 29 -14.65 -0.76 -22.50
CA THR A 29 -14.34 -1.94 -21.69
C THR A 29 -12.97 -2.50 -22.04
N ILE A 30 -12.17 -2.78 -20.99
CA ILE A 30 -10.85 -3.39 -21.09
C ILE A 30 -10.87 -4.70 -20.29
N ARG A 31 -10.52 -5.81 -20.93
CA ARG A 31 -10.34 -7.11 -20.29
C ARG A 31 -8.91 -7.57 -20.39
N ILE A 32 -8.36 -8.06 -19.28
CA ILE A 32 -7.01 -8.58 -19.20
C ILE A 32 -7.08 -10.06 -18.88
N LEU A 33 -6.48 -10.89 -19.74
CA LEU A 33 -6.34 -12.32 -19.52
C LEU A 33 -4.86 -12.67 -19.36
N ILE A 34 -4.56 -13.58 -18.44
CA ILE A 34 -3.25 -14.20 -18.29
C ILE A 34 -3.42 -15.69 -18.53
N ASN A 35 -2.67 -16.23 -19.49
CA ASN A 35 -2.72 -17.63 -19.91
C ASN A 35 -4.16 -18.11 -20.19
N GLY A 36 -4.98 -17.27 -20.83
CA GLY A 36 -6.38 -17.58 -21.16
C GLY A 36 -7.39 -17.34 -20.03
N VAL A 37 -6.93 -17.03 -18.82
CA VAL A 37 -7.79 -16.76 -17.66
C VAL A 37 -8.02 -15.26 -17.51
N LEU A 38 -9.29 -14.83 -17.46
CA LEU A 38 -9.64 -13.43 -17.17
C LEU A 38 -9.20 -13.09 -15.73
N VAL A 39 -8.25 -12.17 -15.60
CA VAL A 39 -7.72 -11.72 -14.31
C VAL A 39 -8.19 -10.32 -13.91
N ASN A 40 -8.58 -9.49 -14.89
CA ASN A 40 -9.06 -8.14 -14.61
C ASN A 40 -10.04 -7.68 -15.70
N GLU A 41 -11.05 -6.90 -15.30
CA GLU A 41 -12.00 -6.26 -16.20
C GLU A 41 -12.33 -4.86 -15.68
N GLY A 42 -12.12 -3.85 -16.53
CA GLY A 42 -12.51 -2.47 -16.30
C GLY A 42 -13.55 -2.02 -17.33
N ALA A 43 -14.49 -1.19 -16.90
CA ALA A 43 -15.51 -0.59 -17.76
C ALA A 43 -15.55 0.93 -17.54
N ASN A 44 -16.16 1.66 -18.48
CA ASN A 44 -16.19 3.14 -18.49
C ASN A 44 -14.78 3.77 -18.57
N ALA A 45 -13.86 3.15 -19.31
CA ALA A 45 -12.54 3.70 -19.56
C ALA A 45 -12.64 5.07 -20.26
N ASN A 46 -11.96 6.08 -19.72
CA ASN A 46 -11.87 7.41 -20.30
C ASN A 46 -10.40 7.88 -20.34
N PRO A 47 -9.82 8.14 -21.53
CA PRO A 47 -10.45 8.07 -22.85
C PRO A 47 -10.76 6.62 -23.29
N SER A 48 -11.84 6.44 -24.06
CA SER A 48 -12.26 5.13 -24.61
C SER A 48 -11.62 4.79 -25.97
N GLU A 49 -10.86 5.72 -26.55
CA GLU A 49 -10.10 5.54 -27.77
C GLU A 49 -8.79 6.33 -27.73
N GLY A 50 -7.78 5.88 -28.49
CA GLY A 50 -6.50 6.56 -28.56
C GLY A 50 -5.32 5.62 -28.85
N PHE A 51 -4.14 6.08 -28.48
CA PHE A 51 -2.91 5.29 -28.61
C PHE A 51 -2.83 4.22 -27.52
N ILE A 52 -2.34 3.04 -27.88
CA ILE A 52 -2.06 1.96 -26.95
C ILE A 52 -0.57 2.03 -26.60
N CYS A 53 -0.27 2.10 -25.31
CA CYS A 53 1.09 2.15 -24.78
C CYS A 53 1.40 0.89 -23.98
N LEU A 54 2.68 0.49 -23.98
CA LEU A 54 3.22 -0.49 -23.05
C LEU A 54 3.87 0.24 -21.88
N GLN A 55 3.51 -0.15 -20.66
CA GLN A 55 4.09 0.39 -19.43
C GLN A 55 4.62 -0.77 -18.58
N ALA A 56 5.81 -0.57 -17.99
CA ALA A 56 6.34 -1.41 -16.94
C ALA A 56 6.47 -0.57 -15.67
N GLU A 57 5.95 -1.07 -14.55
CA GLU A 57 6.00 -0.37 -13.25
C GLU A 57 7.12 -0.95 -12.38
N GLY A 58 8.18 -0.18 -12.16
CA GLY A 58 9.20 -0.45 -11.14
C GLY A 58 10.17 -1.62 -11.41
N ALA A 59 9.96 -2.43 -12.46
CA ALA A 59 10.83 -3.56 -12.81
C ALA A 59 10.97 -3.77 -14.33
N GLU A 60 12.02 -4.50 -14.72
CA GLU A 60 12.26 -4.87 -16.12
C GLU A 60 11.18 -5.82 -16.65
N CYS A 61 10.70 -5.57 -17.87
CA CYS A 61 9.75 -6.44 -18.58
C CYS A 61 10.42 -7.05 -19.81
N TRP A 62 10.41 -8.38 -19.89
CA TRP A 62 10.93 -9.13 -21.03
C TRP A 62 9.77 -9.54 -21.93
N ILE A 63 9.80 -9.14 -23.21
CA ILE A 63 8.74 -9.43 -24.17
C ILE A 63 9.30 -10.29 -25.29
N ARG A 64 8.85 -11.54 -25.37
CA ARG A 64 9.25 -12.46 -26.45
C ARG A 64 8.52 -12.18 -27.76
N ARG A 65 7.23 -11.82 -27.69
CA ARG A 65 6.36 -11.53 -28.84
C ARG A 65 5.31 -10.53 -28.42
N TYR A 66 5.15 -9.48 -29.21
CA TYR A 66 4.12 -8.47 -29.03
C TYR A 66 3.35 -8.32 -30.34
N GLU A 67 2.03 -8.37 -30.26
CA GLU A 67 1.16 -8.25 -31.42
C GLU A 67 -0.05 -7.39 -31.07
N LEU A 68 -0.48 -6.60 -32.05
CA LEU A 68 -1.71 -5.84 -31.98
C LEU A 68 -2.62 -6.28 -33.12
N TRP A 69 -3.79 -6.78 -32.76
CA TRP A 69 -4.78 -7.28 -33.71
C TRP A 69 -6.05 -6.44 -33.61
N PRO A 70 -6.71 -6.12 -34.73
CA PRO A 70 -8.09 -5.64 -34.67
C PRO A 70 -8.97 -6.66 -33.95
N LEU A 71 -10.01 -6.17 -33.27
CA LEU A 71 -10.96 -7.03 -32.57
C LEU A 71 -11.51 -8.12 -33.49
N ASP A 72 -11.70 -9.30 -32.92
CA ASP A 72 -12.33 -10.47 -33.56
C ASP A 72 -11.54 -11.07 -34.74
N GLN A 73 -10.34 -10.57 -35.05
CA GLN A 73 -9.47 -11.12 -36.10
C GLN A 73 -8.45 -12.13 -35.58
N PHE A 74 -8.05 -12.03 -34.32
CA PHE A 74 -7.17 -13.01 -33.70
C PHE A 74 -7.93 -14.32 -33.47
N LYS A 75 -7.35 -15.43 -33.92
CA LYS A 75 -7.81 -16.78 -33.61
C LYS A 75 -6.73 -17.48 -32.82
N GLU A 76 -7.11 -17.97 -31.64
CA GLU A 76 -6.20 -18.65 -30.75
C GLU A 76 -5.78 -20.00 -31.37
N PRO A 77 -4.48 -20.26 -31.56
CA PRO A 77 -4.02 -21.51 -32.16
C PRO A 77 -3.87 -22.65 -31.14
N TRP A 78 -4.22 -22.45 -29.87
CA TRP A 78 -4.15 -23.46 -28.80
C TRP A 78 -5.47 -23.50 -27.99
N GLU A 79 -5.63 -24.53 -27.17
CA GLU A 79 -6.85 -24.77 -26.36
C GLU A 79 -6.98 -23.74 -25.21
N PRO A 80 -8.16 -23.17 -24.94
CA PRO A 80 -8.39 -22.26 -23.81
C PRO A 80 -8.11 -22.93 -22.47
N VAL A 81 -7.40 -22.25 -21.57
CA VAL A 81 -7.22 -22.70 -20.18
C VAL A 81 -8.46 -22.31 -19.38
N GLU A 82 -8.97 -23.23 -18.56
CA GLU A 82 -10.16 -23.01 -17.73
C GLU A 82 -9.93 -21.85 -16.74
N SER A 83 -10.86 -20.90 -16.69
CA SER A 83 -10.74 -19.68 -15.88
C SER A 83 -10.76 -19.98 -14.37
N SER A 84 -9.79 -19.45 -13.62
CA SER A 84 -9.85 -19.36 -12.16
C SER A 84 -10.81 -18.23 -11.74
N THR A 85 -11.75 -18.52 -10.85
CA THR A 85 -12.76 -17.57 -10.31
C THR A 85 -12.37 -16.96 -8.97
N ASP A 86 -11.09 -16.98 -8.62
CA ASP A 86 -10.64 -16.77 -7.24
C ASP A 86 -9.60 -15.66 -7.12
N THR A 87 -10.03 -14.52 -6.56
CA THR A 87 -9.22 -13.33 -6.23
C THR A 87 -8.55 -13.40 -4.85
N GLY A 88 -8.63 -14.53 -4.15
CA GLY A 88 -8.10 -14.72 -2.80
C GLY A 88 -9.00 -14.17 -1.68
N TYR A 89 -10.18 -13.65 -2.02
CA TYR A 89 -11.18 -13.14 -1.08
C TYR A 89 -12.57 -13.69 -1.40
N SER A 90 -13.34 -14.01 -0.37
CA SER A 90 -14.79 -14.22 -0.53
C SER A 90 -15.49 -12.88 -0.78
N ALA A 91 -16.73 -12.93 -1.29
CA ALA A 91 -17.60 -11.75 -1.38
C ALA A 91 -17.90 -11.10 -0.01
N SER A 92 -17.57 -11.78 1.11
CA SER A 92 -17.66 -11.27 2.48
C SER A 92 -16.33 -10.74 3.03
N GLY A 93 -15.26 -10.70 2.23
CA GLY A 93 -13.93 -10.23 2.66
C GLY A 93 -13.13 -11.24 3.50
N GLU A 94 -13.59 -12.48 3.63
CA GLU A 94 -12.85 -13.52 4.30
C GLU A 94 -11.72 -14.04 3.39
N SER A 95 -10.51 -14.13 3.95
CA SER A 95 -9.39 -14.75 3.26
C SER A 95 -9.64 -16.25 3.16
N ILE A 96 -9.68 -16.76 1.94
CA ILE A 96 -9.87 -18.17 1.61
C ILE A 96 -8.53 -18.93 1.52
N LEU A 97 -7.43 -18.24 1.80
CA LEU A 97 -6.11 -18.83 1.99
C LEU A 97 -5.91 -19.19 3.48
N PRO A 98 -5.16 -20.26 3.80
CA PRO A 98 -4.76 -20.52 5.17
C PRO A 98 -3.93 -19.34 5.68
N ARG A 99 -4.46 -18.60 6.67
CA ARG A 99 -3.75 -17.50 7.32
C ARG A 99 -2.43 -18.03 7.89
N ARG A 100 -1.32 -17.71 7.24
CA ARG A 100 0.01 -17.89 7.83
C ARG A 100 0.16 -16.80 8.88
N LEU A 101 0.43 -17.18 10.12
CA LEU A 101 0.79 -16.21 11.14
C LEU A 101 2.09 -15.49 10.72
N PRO A 102 2.22 -14.19 11.02
CA PRO A 102 3.47 -13.47 10.78
C PRO A 102 4.62 -14.16 11.51
N TRP A 103 5.84 -14.03 10.97
CA TRP A 103 7.04 -14.44 11.70
C TRP A 103 7.25 -13.56 12.93
N SER A 104 7.93 -14.08 13.95
CA SER A 104 8.41 -13.21 15.03
C SER A 104 9.43 -12.21 14.48
N PRO A 105 9.62 -11.06 15.13
CA PRO A 105 10.60 -10.06 14.70
C PRO A 105 12.01 -10.66 14.55
N GLU A 106 12.43 -11.54 15.46
CA GLU A 106 13.75 -12.18 15.43
C GLU A 106 13.90 -13.12 14.24
N LYS A 107 12.83 -13.88 13.92
CA LYS A 107 12.83 -14.78 12.77
C LYS A 107 12.82 -14.00 11.45
N SER A 108 12.11 -12.87 11.40
CA SER A 108 12.13 -11.95 10.25
C SER A 108 13.52 -11.35 10.05
N GLN A 109 14.12 -10.82 11.12
CA GLN A 109 15.45 -10.22 11.10
C GLN A 109 16.54 -11.22 10.67
N ALA A 110 16.46 -12.47 11.12
CA ALA A 110 17.41 -13.52 10.72
C ALA A 110 17.33 -13.91 9.23
N ALA A 111 16.28 -13.49 8.52
CA ALA A 111 16.09 -13.74 7.09
C ALA A 111 16.44 -12.53 6.21
N TRP A 112 16.93 -11.43 6.79
CA TRP A 112 17.35 -10.26 6.03
C TRP A 112 18.63 -10.55 5.25
N GLU A 113 18.62 -10.16 3.99
CA GLU A 113 19.78 -10.16 3.10
C GLU A 113 19.91 -8.75 2.53
N ILE A 114 21.09 -8.14 2.67
CA ILE A 114 21.41 -6.82 2.11
C ILE A 114 22.71 -6.94 1.30
N ASP A 115 22.76 -6.24 0.17
CA ASP A 115 23.95 -6.17 -0.68
C ASP A 115 24.79 -4.94 -0.32
N GLY A 116 26.10 -5.10 -0.22
CA GLY A 116 27.06 -4.05 0.13
C GLY A 116 27.38 -3.92 1.63
N ASP A 117 28.15 -2.87 1.97
CA ASP A 117 28.70 -2.62 3.31
C ASP A 117 27.71 -1.85 4.22
N TYR A 118 26.45 -2.27 4.21
CA TYR A 118 25.37 -1.65 4.99
C TYR A 118 24.97 -2.53 6.19
N GLU A 119 24.47 -1.88 7.23
CA GLU A 119 23.87 -2.55 8.39
C GLU A 119 22.35 -2.36 8.39
N MET A 120 21.61 -3.43 8.69
CA MET A 120 20.17 -3.38 8.94
C MET A 120 19.88 -3.66 10.41
N GLN A 121 19.18 -2.75 11.08
CA GLN A 121 18.76 -2.89 12.47
C GLN A 121 17.22 -2.88 12.57
N LEU A 122 16.67 -3.78 13.38
CA LEU A 122 15.27 -3.74 13.77
C LEU A 122 15.08 -2.63 14.81
N VAL A 123 14.41 -1.54 14.40
CA VAL A 123 14.18 -0.35 15.22
C VAL A 123 12.89 -0.45 16.06
N ALA A 124 11.82 -1.01 15.51
CA ALA A 124 10.55 -1.20 16.22
C ALA A 124 9.78 -2.40 15.66
N SER A 125 9.01 -3.06 16.51
CA SER A 125 8.09 -4.15 16.16
C SER A 125 6.88 -4.17 17.08
N GLU A 126 5.94 -5.09 16.86
CA GLU A 126 4.86 -5.31 17.82
C GLU A 126 5.44 -5.64 19.21
N PRO A 127 4.82 -5.14 20.30
CA PRO A 127 3.54 -4.42 20.35
C PRO A 127 3.67 -2.88 20.28
N ILE A 128 4.88 -2.31 20.16
CA ILE A 128 5.05 -0.85 20.24
C ILE A 128 4.59 -0.12 18.98
N VAL A 129 4.60 -0.82 17.83
CA VAL A 129 4.06 -0.38 16.54
C VAL A 129 3.12 -1.45 15.96
N CYS A 130 2.10 -1.04 15.21
CA CYS A 130 1.12 -1.90 14.53
C CYS A 130 0.64 -1.25 13.22
N ASP A 131 0.61 -2.00 12.13
CA ASP A 131 0.21 -1.52 10.79
C ASP A 131 0.86 -0.17 10.36
N PRO A 132 2.20 -0.01 10.48
CA PRO A 132 2.86 1.24 10.14
C PRO A 132 2.82 1.50 8.63
N VAL A 133 2.51 2.73 8.24
CA VAL A 133 2.49 3.18 6.83
C VAL A 133 3.43 4.33 6.53
N ASP A 134 3.82 5.11 7.53
CA ASP A 134 4.80 6.19 7.39
C ASP A 134 5.54 6.44 8.71
N VAL A 135 6.75 6.98 8.61
CA VAL A 135 7.60 7.34 9.75
C VAL A 135 8.35 8.65 9.48
N VAL A 136 8.31 9.55 10.46
CA VAL A 136 8.98 10.85 10.38
C VAL A 136 9.68 11.21 11.69
N TRP A 137 10.65 12.11 11.60
CA TRP A 137 11.32 12.70 12.75
C TRP A 137 11.06 14.20 12.77
N ASP A 138 10.62 14.72 13.91
CA ASP A 138 10.45 16.16 14.08
C ASP A 138 11.79 16.89 14.27
N GLU A 139 11.74 18.22 14.43
CA GLU A 139 12.92 19.05 14.63
C GLU A 139 13.70 18.75 15.93
N LYS A 140 13.09 18.00 16.85
CA LYS A 140 13.69 17.55 18.11
C LYS A 140 14.25 16.13 18.00
N GLY A 141 14.13 15.48 16.85
CA GLY A 141 14.55 14.10 16.62
C GLY A 141 13.58 13.07 17.20
N ARG A 142 12.36 13.44 17.56
CA ARG A 142 11.33 12.50 18.04
C ARG A 142 10.75 11.71 16.87
N MET A 143 10.65 10.39 17.01
CA MET A 143 10.10 9.50 15.98
C MET A 143 8.57 9.42 16.07
N PHE A 144 7.88 9.75 14.99
CA PHE A 144 6.43 9.57 14.85
C PHE A 144 6.12 8.52 13.79
N VAL A 145 5.16 7.65 14.07
CA VAL A 145 4.72 6.58 13.17
C VAL A 145 3.23 6.71 12.91
N ALA A 146 2.83 6.74 11.64
CA ALA A 146 1.44 6.62 11.22
C ALA A 146 1.04 5.14 11.20
N GLU A 147 0.01 4.79 11.95
CA GLU A 147 -0.55 3.43 12.01
C GLU A 147 -1.93 3.39 11.33
N MET A 148 -2.04 2.69 10.20
CA MET A 148 -3.24 2.63 9.37
C MET A 148 -4.11 1.40 9.68
N ARG A 149 -4.65 1.35 10.90
CA ARG A 149 -5.27 0.15 11.48
C ARG A 149 -6.70 -0.14 11.00
N ASP A 150 -7.27 0.76 10.23
CA ASP A 150 -8.61 0.71 9.65
C ASP A 150 -8.61 0.33 8.16
N TYR A 151 -7.51 -0.20 7.63
CA TYR A 151 -7.42 -0.72 6.25
C TYR A 151 -7.49 -2.26 6.22
N PRO A 152 -8.10 -2.91 5.20
CA PRO A 152 -8.68 -2.37 3.95
C PRO A 152 -10.17 -1.98 4.02
N LEU A 153 -10.86 -2.38 5.07
CA LEU A 153 -12.29 -2.14 5.25
C LEU A 153 -12.48 -0.90 6.11
N PRO A 154 -13.24 0.11 5.65
CA PRO A 154 -13.54 1.25 6.49
C PRO A 154 -14.32 0.76 7.71
N PRO A 155 -14.34 1.51 8.82
CA PRO A 155 -15.20 1.12 9.93
C PRO A 155 -16.66 1.05 9.44
N GLU A 156 -17.24 -0.16 9.47
CA GLU A 156 -18.65 -0.35 9.86
C GLU A 156 -18.97 0.65 10.97
N PRO A 157 -20.18 1.23 11.07
CA PRO A 157 -20.47 2.31 12.03
C PRO A 157 -19.79 2.08 13.38
N GLY A 158 -18.76 2.87 13.67
CA GLY A 158 -17.77 2.55 14.69
C GLY A 158 -16.62 3.56 14.73
N PRO A 159 -15.75 3.49 15.76
CA PRO A 159 -14.66 4.44 15.92
C PRO A 159 -13.59 4.27 14.84
N LEU A 160 -12.99 5.40 14.46
CA LEU A 160 -11.81 5.43 13.61
C LEU A 160 -10.61 4.82 14.38
N LEU A 161 -9.86 3.92 13.74
CA LEU A 161 -8.83 3.12 14.42
C LEU A 161 -7.39 3.57 14.13
N SER A 162 -7.22 4.32 13.04
CA SER A 162 -5.95 4.90 12.65
C SER A 162 -5.45 5.91 13.68
N ARG A 163 -4.14 5.93 13.90
CA ARG A 163 -3.50 6.74 14.95
C ARG A 163 -2.06 7.09 14.60
N ILE A 164 -1.51 8.08 15.28
CA ILE A 164 -0.09 8.44 15.25
C ILE A 164 0.54 8.08 16.58
N ARG A 165 1.65 7.36 16.52
CA ARG A 165 2.43 6.95 17.69
C ARG A 165 3.71 7.78 17.80
N LEU A 166 4.06 8.19 19.00
CA LEU A 166 5.36 8.75 19.34
C LEU A 166 6.21 7.64 19.97
N LEU A 167 7.32 7.29 19.32
CA LEU A 167 8.23 6.23 19.77
C LEU A 167 9.45 6.85 20.45
N ARG A 168 9.96 6.16 21.49
CA ARG A 168 11.12 6.59 22.28
C ARG A 168 12.09 5.44 22.47
N ASP A 169 13.35 5.74 22.18
CA ASP A 169 14.52 4.98 22.61
C ASP A 169 14.98 5.57 23.95
N LYS A 170 14.96 4.76 25.01
CA LYS A 170 15.28 5.18 26.39
C LYS A 170 16.72 4.90 26.77
N ASP A 171 17.39 3.96 26.09
CA ASP A 171 18.75 3.53 26.42
C ASP A 171 19.80 3.91 25.37
N GLY A 172 19.37 4.43 24.23
CA GLY A 172 20.21 4.95 23.16
C GLY A 172 20.79 3.85 22.26
N ASP A 173 20.20 2.65 22.25
CA ASP A 173 20.68 1.52 21.45
C ASP A 173 20.16 1.53 19.99
N GLY A 174 19.32 2.51 19.63
CA GLY A 174 18.70 2.63 18.32
C GLY A 174 17.44 1.79 18.14
N ARG A 175 16.98 1.08 19.17
CA ARG A 175 15.69 0.38 19.22
C ARG A 175 14.74 1.17 20.11
N MET A 176 13.49 1.23 19.68
CA MET A 176 12.45 1.93 20.42
C MET A 176 11.95 1.04 21.55
N ASP A 177 11.83 1.59 22.75
CA ASP A 177 11.41 0.89 23.98
C ASP A 177 9.95 1.17 24.35
N GLU A 178 9.50 2.38 24.04
CA GLU A 178 8.20 2.89 24.44
C GLU A 178 7.50 3.53 23.26
N ALA A 179 6.17 3.40 23.25
CA ALA A 179 5.32 4.12 22.32
C ALA A 179 4.12 4.71 23.05
N VAL A 180 3.83 5.99 22.77
CA VAL A 180 2.66 6.73 23.26
C VAL A 180 1.72 7.00 22.09
N THR A 181 0.40 6.96 22.33
CA THR A 181 -0.57 7.42 21.33
C THR A 181 -0.53 8.94 21.35
N TRP A 182 0.04 9.53 20.31
CA TRP A 182 0.18 10.98 20.19
C TRP A 182 -1.08 11.62 19.60
N ALA A 183 -1.71 10.96 18.62
CA ALA A 183 -3.04 11.31 18.11
C ALA A 183 -3.80 10.02 17.74
N ASP A 184 -5.10 9.97 17.95
CA ASP A 184 -5.98 8.85 17.61
C ASP A 184 -7.27 9.30 16.91
N GLU A 185 -8.18 8.36 16.68
CA GLU A 185 -9.45 8.59 15.98
C GLU A 185 -9.26 9.24 14.59
N LEU A 186 -8.18 8.86 13.88
CA LEU A 186 -7.89 9.35 12.53
C LEU A 186 -8.49 8.43 11.48
N ASP A 187 -8.89 8.98 10.33
CA ASP A 187 -9.51 8.21 9.24
C ASP A 187 -8.47 7.77 8.21
N HIS A 188 -7.92 6.55 8.35
CA HIS A 188 -6.85 6.03 7.48
C HIS A 188 -5.70 7.04 7.34
N VAL A 189 -4.98 7.27 8.43
CA VAL A 189 -3.77 8.11 8.39
C VAL A 189 -2.75 7.45 7.46
N GLN A 190 -2.18 8.22 6.55
CA GLN A 190 -1.35 7.70 5.47
C GLN A 190 0.06 8.27 5.45
N GLY A 191 0.19 9.59 5.49
CA GLY A 191 1.47 10.26 5.41
C GLY A 191 1.58 11.36 6.46
N LEU A 192 2.81 11.58 6.95
CA LEU A 192 3.13 12.58 7.95
C LEU A 192 4.17 13.56 7.41
N LEU A 193 4.08 14.82 7.85
CA LEU A 193 5.13 15.81 7.60
C LEU A 193 5.28 16.72 8.83
N PRO A 194 6.44 16.70 9.49
CA PRO A 194 6.73 17.65 10.56
C PRO A 194 6.76 19.08 10.03
N MET A 195 5.95 19.95 10.63
CA MET A 195 5.90 21.37 10.29
C MET A 195 5.40 22.22 11.45
N HIS A 196 5.94 23.44 11.61
CA HIS A 196 5.44 24.43 12.57
C HIS A 196 5.31 23.93 14.03
N GLY A 197 6.20 23.00 14.43
CA GLY A 197 6.20 22.37 15.75
C GLY A 197 5.03 21.40 15.97
N GLY A 198 4.45 20.88 14.89
CA GLY A 198 3.40 19.85 14.87
C GLY A 198 3.58 18.94 13.65
N LEU A 199 2.53 18.22 13.26
CA LEU A 199 2.50 17.33 12.10
C LEU A 199 1.37 17.74 11.15
N LEU A 200 1.68 17.77 9.86
CA LEU A 200 0.66 17.57 8.83
C LEU A 200 0.40 16.07 8.72
N ALA A 201 -0.86 15.67 8.70
CA ALA A 201 -1.27 14.29 8.46
C ALA A 201 -2.25 14.23 7.29
N THR A 202 -1.93 13.39 6.30
CA THR A 202 -2.89 13.07 5.24
C THR A 202 -3.75 11.89 5.68
N THR A 203 -5.06 12.05 5.54
CA THR A 203 -6.06 11.04 5.89
C THR A 203 -6.97 10.81 4.68
N ARG A 204 -7.84 9.80 4.74
CA ARG A 204 -8.78 9.50 3.66
C ARG A 204 -9.78 10.65 3.39
N THR A 205 -10.14 11.41 4.42
CA THR A 205 -11.16 12.47 4.34
C THR A 205 -10.63 13.88 4.53
N ALA A 206 -9.40 14.05 4.99
CA ALA A 206 -8.84 15.38 5.26
C ALA A 206 -7.32 15.44 5.15
N ILE A 207 -6.81 16.67 5.06
CA ILE A 207 -5.43 16.99 5.44
C ILE A 207 -5.53 17.73 6.76
N LEU A 208 -4.91 17.18 7.80
CA LEU A 208 -4.97 17.69 9.17
C LEU A 208 -3.65 18.33 9.55
N PHE A 209 -3.69 19.45 10.27
CA PHE A 209 -2.59 19.93 11.08
C PHE A 209 -2.85 19.55 12.54
N LEU A 210 -1.89 18.84 13.12
CA LEU A 210 -1.92 18.30 14.47
C LEU A 210 -0.80 18.93 15.29
N LYS A 211 -1.04 19.30 16.53
CA LYS A 211 0.01 19.85 17.40
C LYS A 211 -0.27 19.58 18.87
N ASP A 212 0.81 19.36 19.61
CA ASP A 212 0.88 19.34 21.06
C ASP A 212 1.33 20.74 21.54
N THR A 213 0.50 21.42 22.32
CA THR A 213 0.75 22.79 22.80
C THR A 213 1.11 22.88 24.28
N ASP A 214 0.88 21.82 25.06
CA ASP A 214 1.13 21.81 26.51
C ASP A 214 2.27 20.87 26.94
N GLY A 215 2.80 20.08 26.02
CA GLY A 215 3.96 19.21 26.20
C GLY A 215 3.63 17.90 26.91
N ASP A 216 2.37 17.45 26.89
CA ASP A 216 1.96 16.16 27.46
C ASP A 216 2.19 14.96 26.50
N ASP A 217 2.81 15.22 25.34
CA ASP A 217 3.04 14.26 24.26
C ASP A 217 1.72 13.70 23.67
N LYS A 218 0.69 14.55 23.59
CA LYS A 218 -0.52 14.34 22.82
C LYS A 218 -0.89 15.57 22.01
N ALA A 219 -1.43 15.36 20.82
CA ALA A 219 -1.97 16.43 20.01
C ALA A 219 -3.29 16.94 20.61
N ASP A 220 -3.30 18.17 21.10
CA ASP A 220 -4.50 18.88 21.57
C ASP A 220 -5.10 19.79 20.48
N VAL A 221 -4.31 20.12 19.45
CA VAL A 221 -4.78 20.81 18.25
C VAL A 221 -5.01 19.80 17.14
N VAL A 222 -6.24 19.79 16.62
CA VAL A 222 -6.64 19.03 15.41
C VAL A 222 -7.36 19.97 14.46
N GLN A 223 -6.65 20.47 13.47
CA GLN A 223 -7.16 21.46 12.52
C GLN A 223 -7.22 20.89 11.10
N PRO A 224 -8.41 20.71 10.49
CA PRO A 224 -8.48 20.37 9.08
C PRO A 224 -8.06 21.56 8.23
N LEU A 225 -7.04 21.37 7.40
CA LEU A 225 -6.60 22.35 6.39
C LEU A 225 -7.32 22.14 5.06
N TYR A 226 -7.71 20.89 4.78
CA TYR A 226 -8.48 20.51 3.60
C TYR A 226 -9.43 19.37 3.96
N ILE A 227 -10.65 19.38 3.43
CA ILE A 227 -11.65 18.33 3.62
C ILE A 227 -12.07 17.81 2.24
N ARG A 228 -12.08 16.50 2.08
CA ARG A 228 -12.50 15.81 0.87
C ARG A 228 -13.94 15.32 1.03
N ASN A 229 -14.85 15.86 0.20
CA ASN A 229 -16.28 15.57 0.30
C ASN A 229 -16.69 14.18 -0.22
N GLU A 230 -15.83 13.49 -1.00
CA GLU A 230 -16.12 12.17 -1.58
C GLU A 230 -14.86 11.26 -1.58
N PRO A 231 -14.61 10.49 -0.52
CA PRO A 231 -13.55 9.49 -0.49
C PRO A 231 -14.03 8.22 -1.21
N GLY A 232 -14.12 8.26 -2.54
CA GLY A 232 -14.76 7.19 -3.32
C GLY A 232 -14.09 5.80 -3.24
N HIS A 233 -12.84 5.69 -2.78
CA HIS A 233 -12.07 4.43 -2.73
C HIS A 233 -11.05 4.42 -1.59
N ASN A 234 -10.79 3.28 -0.94
CA ASN A 234 -9.84 3.21 0.19
C ASN A 234 -8.36 3.07 -0.21
N GLN A 235 -8.05 2.84 -1.50
CA GLN A 235 -6.73 2.41 -1.97
C GLN A 235 -5.96 3.46 -2.80
N LEU A 236 -6.56 4.63 -3.07
CA LEU A 236 -6.00 5.69 -3.93
C LEU A 236 -6.23 7.06 -3.28
N GLN A 237 -5.52 7.29 -2.19
CA GLN A 237 -5.69 8.45 -1.33
C GLN A 237 -4.43 9.32 -1.33
N VAL A 238 -4.57 10.55 -0.81
CA VAL A 238 -3.43 11.47 -0.69
C VAL A 238 -2.47 10.92 0.37
N SER A 239 -1.24 10.69 -0.03
CA SER A 239 -0.17 10.17 0.83
C SER A 239 1.12 10.97 0.67
N CYS A 240 2.08 10.74 1.57
CA CYS A 240 3.45 11.23 1.47
C CYS A 240 3.60 12.76 1.27
N PRO A 241 3.05 13.62 2.15
CA PRO A 241 3.32 15.05 2.09
C PRO A 241 4.81 15.35 2.26
N ARG A 242 5.38 16.23 1.43
CA ARG A 242 6.81 16.57 1.46
C ARG A 242 7.01 18.05 1.17
N TRP A 243 8.02 18.65 1.79
CA TRP A 243 8.52 19.94 1.37
C TRP A 243 9.18 19.84 -0.01
N GLY A 244 8.72 20.68 -0.93
CA GLY A 244 9.43 21.00 -2.16
C GLY A 244 10.65 21.87 -1.91
N LEU A 245 11.56 21.90 -2.89
CA LEU A 245 12.77 22.75 -2.84
C LEU A 245 12.46 24.26 -2.82
N ASP A 246 11.23 24.62 -3.20
CA ASP A 246 10.68 25.97 -3.17
C ASP A 246 10.06 26.34 -1.81
N ASN A 247 10.13 25.44 -0.81
CA ASN A 247 9.46 25.56 0.47
C ASN A 247 7.93 25.61 0.35
N ALA A 248 7.35 24.90 -0.62
CA ALA A 248 5.92 24.62 -0.70
C ALA A 248 5.64 23.14 -0.41
N ILE A 249 4.38 22.83 -0.11
CA ILE A 249 3.84 21.46 0.06
C ILE A 249 2.74 21.28 -0.98
#